data_AF-A0A3E0EDY9-F1
#
_entry.id   AF-A0A3E0EDY9-F1
#
_cell.length_a   1.000
_cell.length_b   1.000
_cell.length_c   1.000
_cell.angle_alpha   90.00
_cell.angle_beta   90.00
_cell.angle_gamma   90.00
#
_symmetry.space_group_name_H-M   'P 1'
#
loop_
_entity.id
_entity.type
_entity.pdbx_description
1 polymer ?
#
loop_
_entity_poly.entity_id
_entity_poly.type
_entity_poly.pdbx_seq_one_letter_code
_entity_poly.pdbx_strand_id
1 'polypeptide(L)'
;MKNLFIILCLTLSFIGCKTASINQKENKKRIGLWIEEYSIDSTKYKSVGKYNNDDPVKKWRYYTNGKISKKEIYRKNKCITTHYNPNGTIQSKGKTKLVVTGPEIHWFYYGEWKYFDENGNLISTRKYENGEFISEQKIK
;
A
#
# COMPACT_ATOMS: atom_id res chain seq x y z
N MET A 1 37.29 39.65 11.66
CA MET A 1 36.09 39.87 10.80
C MET A 1 35.86 38.77 9.76
N LYS A 2 36.91 38.05 9.29
CA LYS A 2 36.75 36.94 8.33
C LYS A 2 36.04 35.70 8.90
N ASN A 3 36.20 35.45 10.21
CA ASN A 3 35.59 34.28 10.88
C ASN A 3 34.10 34.45 11.23
N LEU A 4 33.57 35.68 11.24
CA LEU A 4 32.15 35.94 11.54
C LEU A 4 31.25 35.66 10.32
N PHE A 5 31.77 35.86 9.11
CA PHE A 5 31.07 35.56 7.85
C PHE A 5 30.96 34.05 7.58
N ILE A 6 31.92 33.25 8.04
CA ILE A 6 31.91 31.78 7.84
C ILE A 6 30.85 31.11 8.72
N ILE A 7 30.61 31.66 9.92
CA ILE A 7 29.57 31.15 10.84
C ILE A 7 28.15 31.48 10.31
N LEU A 8 27.97 32.61 9.61
CA LEU A 8 26.68 33.00 9.04
C LEU A 8 26.28 32.15 7.81
N CYS A 9 27.24 31.61 7.06
CA CYS A 9 26.96 30.72 5.91
C CYS A 9 26.61 29.28 6.31
N LEU A 10 27.02 28.82 7.49
CA LEU A 10 26.75 27.45 7.95
C LEU A 10 25.34 27.27 8.56
N THR A 11 24.68 28.34 8.97
CA THR A 11 23.34 28.28 9.59
C THR A 11 22.19 28.29 8.57
N LEU A 12 22.45 28.68 7.31
CA LEU A 12 21.43 28.76 6.25
C LEU A 12 21.14 27.44 5.53
N SER A 13 21.89 26.36 5.83
CA SER A 13 21.77 25.08 5.09
C SER A 13 20.70 24.12 5.63
N PHE A 14 19.94 24.49 6.68
CA PHE A 14 18.99 23.57 7.34
C PHE A 14 17.49 23.84 7.05
N ILE A 15 17.13 24.79 6.17
CA ILE A 15 15.72 25.19 5.97
C ILE A 15 15.03 24.44 4.79
N GLY A 16 15.71 23.49 4.13
CA GLY A 16 15.26 22.98 2.83
C GLY A 16 14.32 21.77 2.80
N CYS A 17 14.09 21.05 3.89
CA CYS A 17 13.24 19.84 3.83
C CYS A 17 11.77 20.21 4.03
N LYS A 18 11.12 20.71 2.97
CA LYS A 18 9.65 20.85 2.96
C LYS A 18 9.06 19.45 3.12
N THR A 19 8.44 19.18 4.28
CA THR A 19 7.64 17.98 4.49
C THR A 19 6.56 17.92 3.41
N ALA A 20 6.40 16.74 2.79
CA ALA A 20 5.38 16.58 1.76
C ALA A 20 4.00 16.86 2.35
N SER A 21 3.27 17.80 1.76
CA SER A 21 1.88 18.05 2.12
C SER A 21 1.08 16.77 1.95
N ILE A 22 0.31 16.40 2.98
CA ILE A 22 -0.52 15.19 2.99
C ILE A 22 -1.98 15.55 2.76
N ASN A 23 -2.75 14.60 2.23
CA ASN A 23 -4.21 14.66 2.12
C ASN A 23 -4.73 15.86 1.29
N GLN A 24 -4.02 16.24 0.21
CA GLN A 24 -4.30 17.44 -0.59
C GLN A 24 -5.24 17.19 -1.76
N LYS A 25 -6.35 17.92 -1.88
CA LYS A 25 -7.26 17.80 -3.02
C LYS A 25 -7.04 18.90 -4.06
N GLU A 26 -7.12 18.55 -5.33
CA GLU A 26 -7.15 19.47 -6.47
C GLU A 26 -8.38 19.14 -7.33
N ASN A 27 -9.18 20.15 -7.70
CA ASN A 27 -10.43 19.95 -8.43
C ASN A 27 -11.35 18.89 -7.78
N LYS A 28 -11.44 18.91 -6.44
CA LYS A 28 -12.16 17.95 -5.58
C LYS A 28 -11.61 16.52 -5.58
N LYS A 29 -10.52 16.24 -6.31
CA LYS A 29 -9.91 14.92 -6.45
C LYS A 29 -8.64 14.79 -5.64
N ARG A 30 -8.30 13.58 -5.22
CA ARG A 30 -7.15 13.33 -4.36
C ARG A 30 -5.81 13.37 -5.14
N ILE A 31 -4.83 14.16 -4.70
CA ILE A 31 -3.46 14.25 -5.27
C ILE A 31 -2.30 14.14 -4.25
N GLY A 32 -1.26 13.36 -4.57
CA GLY A 32 -0.06 13.28 -3.73
C GLY A 32 -0.18 12.28 -2.57
N LEU A 33 0.51 12.56 -1.46
CA LEU A 33 0.63 11.65 -0.31
C LEU A 33 -0.66 11.63 0.51
N TRP A 34 -1.20 10.44 0.76
CA TRP A 34 -2.30 10.22 1.69
C TRP A 34 -1.84 9.44 2.90
N ILE A 35 -2.27 9.92 4.06
CA ILE A 35 -2.18 9.23 5.34
C ILE A 35 -3.55 9.32 6.00
N GLU A 36 -4.20 8.18 6.15
CA GLU A 36 -5.49 8.08 6.83
C GLU A 36 -5.28 7.25 8.10
N GLU A 37 -5.80 7.76 9.22
CA GLU A 37 -5.74 7.09 10.51
C GLU A 37 -7.13 7.16 11.14
N TYR A 38 -7.62 6.02 11.61
CA TYR A 38 -8.92 5.92 12.29
C TYR A 38 -8.89 4.75 13.27
N SER A 39 -9.84 4.74 14.19
CA SER A 39 -10.00 3.64 15.15
C SER A 39 -11.43 3.13 15.09
N ILE A 40 -11.59 1.81 15.21
CA ILE A 40 -12.87 1.16 15.47
C ILE A 40 -12.67 0.39 16.77
N ASP A 41 -13.47 0.73 17.77
CA ASP A 41 -13.29 0.30 19.16
C ASP A 41 -11.85 0.59 19.65
N SER A 42 -11.12 -0.44 20.08
CA SER A 42 -9.72 -0.36 20.49
C SER A 42 -8.71 -0.58 19.35
N THR A 43 -9.19 -0.92 18.14
CA THR A 43 -8.32 -1.24 17.00
C THR A 43 -7.97 0.00 16.19
N LYS A 44 -6.67 0.26 16.03
CA LYS A 44 -6.12 1.41 15.28
C LYS A 44 -5.78 0.99 13.85
N TYR A 45 -6.29 1.72 12.87
CA TYR A 45 -6.01 1.51 11.46
C TYR A 45 -5.22 2.69 10.90
N LYS A 46 -4.28 2.39 10.01
CA LYS A 46 -3.53 3.40 9.26
C LYS A 46 -3.31 2.96 7.81
N SER A 47 -3.59 3.84 6.86
CA SER A 47 -3.23 3.67 5.45
C SER A 47 -2.21 4.74 5.05
N VAL A 48 -1.23 4.37 4.22
CA VAL A 48 -0.25 5.29 3.67
C VAL A 48 -0.04 4.97 2.19
N GLY A 49 -0.25 5.95 1.33
CA GLY A 49 -0.11 5.76 -0.10
C GLY A 49 -0.12 7.06 -0.88
N LYS A 50 -0.25 6.96 -2.20
CA LYS A 50 -0.34 8.12 -3.07
C LYS A 50 -1.54 8.01 -3.97
N TYR A 51 -2.23 9.13 -4.16
CA TYR A 51 -3.25 9.30 -5.18
C TYR A 51 -2.73 10.16 -6.33
N ASN A 52 -3.25 9.89 -7.51
CA ASN A 52 -3.17 10.77 -8.67
C ASN A 52 -4.58 10.88 -9.25
N ASN A 53 -5.25 12.03 -9.06
CA ASN A 53 -6.60 12.25 -9.59
C ASN A 53 -7.60 11.17 -9.11
N ASP A 54 -7.59 10.87 -7.80
CA ASP A 54 -8.31 9.78 -7.12
C ASP A 54 -7.85 8.34 -7.38
N ASP A 55 -6.98 8.10 -8.36
CA ASP A 55 -6.43 6.77 -8.61
C ASP A 55 -5.30 6.43 -7.63
N PRO A 56 -5.36 5.30 -6.91
CA PRO A 56 -4.25 4.86 -6.08
C PRO A 56 -3.05 4.46 -6.96
N VAL A 57 -1.89 5.06 -6.69
CA VAL A 57 -0.67 4.84 -7.47
C VAL A 57 0.50 4.37 -6.62
N LYS A 58 1.49 3.75 -7.27
CA LYS A 58 2.75 3.30 -6.67
C LYS A 58 2.50 2.28 -5.55
N LYS A 59 2.98 2.57 -4.34
CA LYS A 59 2.98 1.65 -3.20
C LYS A 59 2.00 2.15 -2.15
N TRP A 60 1.12 1.27 -1.72
CA TRP A 60 0.21 1.47 -0.59
C TRP A 60 0.57 0.50 0.53
N ARG A 61 0.53 0.97 1.77
CA ARG A 61 0.75 0.19 2.98
C ARG A 61 -0.41 0.42 3.94
N TYR A 62 -0.86 -0.66 4.54
CA TYR A 62 -1.94 -0.67 5.52
C TYR A 62 -1.43 -1.29 6.79
N TYR A 63 -1.83 -0.71 7.91
CA TYR A 63 -1.39 -1.09 9.24
C TYR A 63 -2.60 -1.27 10.14
N THR A 64 -2.51 -2.26 11.01
CA THR A 64 -3.46 -2.54 12.09
C THR A 64 -2.67 -2.59 13.39
N ASN A 65 -3.04 -1.77 14.36
CA ASN A 65 -2.33 -1.60 15.64
C ASN A 65 -0.82 -1.36 15.46
N GLY A 66 -0.46 -0.54 14.45
CA GLY A 66 0.93 -0.20 14.13
C GLY A 66 1.72 -1.27 13.37
N LYS A 67 1.17 -2.48 13.20
CA LYS A 67 1.80 -3.57 12.43
C LYS A 67 1.29 -3.59 10.99
N ILE A 68 2.17 -3.90 10.04
CA ILE A 68 1.77 -4.00 8.63
C ILE A 68 0.81 -5.18 8.43
N SER A 69 -0.35 -4.94 7.82
CA SER A 69 -1.36 -5.95 7.52
C SER A 69 -1.52 -6.20 6.03
N LYS A 70 -1.28 -5.16 5.20
CA LYS A 70 -1.37 -5.27 3.73
C LYS A 70 -0.39 -4.33 3.04
N LYS A 71 0.13 -4.77 1.90
CA LYS A 71 0.90 -3.96 0.95
C LYS A 71 0.37 -4.17 -0.45
N GLU A 72 0.20 -3.07 -1.17
CA GLU A 72 -0.27 -3.06 -2.55
C GLU A 72 0.73 -2.29 -3.43
N ILE A 73 0.98 -2.80 -4.63
CA ILE A 73 1.86 -2.18 -5.61
C ILE A 73 1.09 -2.08 -6.93
N TYR A 74 0.58 -0.88 -7.20
CA TYR A 74 -0.22 -0.56 -8.37
C TYR A 74 0.67 -0.39 -9.61
N ARG A 75 0.28 -1.06 -10.71
CA ARG A 75 0.90 -1.03 -12.03
C ARG A 75 -0.20 -0.96 -13.10
N LYS A 76 -0.64 0.26 -13.42
CA LYS A 76 -1.79 0.50 -14.33
C LYS A 76 -3.02 -0.29 -13.86
N ASN A 77 -3.54 -1.19 -14.68
CA ASN A 77 -4.72 -2.03 -14.40
C ASN A 77 -4.42 -3.31 -13.60
N LYS A 78 -3.21 -3.48 -13.06
CA LYS A 78 -2.82 -4.62 -12.21
C LYS A 78 -2.24 -4.12 -10.90
N CYS A 79 -2.45 -4.88 -9.84
CA CYS A 79 -1.84 -4.62 -8.53
C CYS A 79 -1.25 -5.91 -7.97
N ILE A 80 -0.06 -5.82 -7.38
CA ILE A 80 0.50 -6.92 -6.59
C ILE A 80 0.11 -6.68 -5.14
N THR A 81 -0.64 -7.62 -4.57
CA THR A 81 -1.12 -7.54 -3.19
C THR A 81 -0.36 -8.54 -2.32
N THR A 82 0.01 -8.12 -1.12
CA THR A 82 0.64 -8.96 -0.10
C THR A 82 -0.07 -8.72 1.22
N HIS A 83 -0.63 -9.77 1.81
CA HIS A 83 -1.18 -9.76 3.15
C HIS A 83 -0.16 -10.32 4.14
N TYR A 84 -0.22 -9.82 5.37
CA TYR A 84 0.72 -10.16 6.42
C TYR A 84 -0.02 -10.72 7.63
N ASN A 85 0.58 -11.72 8.27
CA ASN A 85 0.16 -12.24 9.57
C ASN A 85 0.49 -11.22 10.68
N PRO A 86 -0.10 -11.34 11.88
CA PRO A 86 0.20 -10.44 13.02
C PRO A 86 1.66 -10.46 13.50
N ASN A 87 2.41 -11.51 13.17
CA ASN A 87 3.85 -11.63 13.43
C ASN A 87 4.73 -10.96 12.33
N GLY A 88 4.12 -10.46 11.25
CA GLY A 88 4.80 -9.80 10.13
C GLY A 88 5.24 -10.73 9.00
N THR A 89 5.03 -12.04 9.09
CA THR A 89 5.27 -12.96 7.97
C THR A 89 4.22 -12.78 6.87
N ILE A 90 4.56 -13.17 5.64
CA ILE A 90 3.61 -13.09 4.52
C ILE A 90 2.54 -14.15 4.76
N GLN A 91 1.28 -13.74 4.80
CA GLN A 91 0.14 -14.66 4.85
C GLN A 91 -0.23 -15.11 3.43
N SER A 92 -0.33 -14.15 2.51
CA SER A 92 -0.66 -14.43 1.12
C SER A 92 -0.10 -13.38 0.19
N LYS A 93 0.13 -13.78 -1.06
CA LYS A 93 0.63 -12.89 -2.10
C LYS A 93 0.11 -13.31 -3.46
N GLY A 94 -0.44 -12.35 -4.20
CA GLY A 94 -0.95 -12.59 -5.54
C GLY A 94 -1.13 -11.29 -6.31
N LYS A 95 -1.94 -11.35 -7.35
CA LYS A 95 -2.27 -10.20 -8.20
C LYS A 95 -3.76 -9.93 -8.15
N THR A 96 -4.11 -8.66 -8.23
CA THR A 96 -5.45 -8.22 -8.59
C THR A 96 -5.40 -7.48 -9.92
N LYS A 97 -6.53 -7.43 -10.62
CA LYS A 97 -6.68 -6.65 -11.85
C LYS A 97 -7.94 -5.79 -11.77
N LEU A 98 -7.87 -4.62 -12.38
CA LEU A 98 -9.01 -3.75 -12.58
C LEU A 98 -9.91 -4.33 -13.66
N VAL A 99 -11.18 -4.52 -13.35
CA VAL A 99 -12.21 -4.94 -14.29
C VAL A 99 -13.28 -3.86 -14.31
N VAL A 100 -13.70 -3.50 -15.53
CA VAL A 100 -14.77 -2.54 -15.78
C VAL A 100 -15.96 -3.32 -16.29
N THR A 101 -17.07 -3.29 -15.54
CA THR A 101 -18.32 -3.96 -15.89
C THR A 101 -19.41 -2.89 -15.97
N GLY A 102 -19.66 -2.37 -17.17
CA GLY A 102 -20.56 -1.23 -17.35
C GLY A 102 -20.05 0.01 -16.59
N PRO A 103 -20.86 0.62 -15.70
CA PRO A 103 -20.44 1.78 -14.90
C PRO A 103 -19.55 1.42 -13.70
N GLU A 104 -19.42 0.14 -13.37
CA GLU A 104 -18.71 -0.32 -12.18
C GLU A 104 -17.25 -0.63 -12.46
N ILE A 105 -16.37 -0.21 -11.56
CA ILE A 105 -14.93 -0.42 -11.63
C ILE A 105 -14.49 -1.14 -10.35
N HIS A 106 -14.04 -2.39 -10.48
CA HIS A 106 -13.67 -3.23 -9.33
C HIS A 106 -12.30 -3.88 -9.52
N TRP A 107 -11.58 -4.06 -8.41
CA TRP A 107 -10.32 -4.80 -8.37
C TRP A 107 -10.57 -6.24 -7.95
N PHE A 108 -10.38 -7.18 -8.86
CA PHE A 108 -10.60 -8.60 -8.59
C PHE A 108 -9.30 -9.38 -8.45
N TYR A 109 -9.33 -10.42 -7.62
CA TYR A 109 -8.24 -11.40 -7.54
C TYR A 109 -8.04 -12.06 -8.90
N TYR A 110 -6.79 -12.22 -9.30
CA TYR A 110 -6.45 -12.74 -10.62
C TYR A 110 -5.13 -13.51 -10.62
N GLY A 111 -5.12 -14.62 -11.33
CA GLY A 111 -3.97 -15.52 -11.45
C GLY A 111 -3.70 -16.26 -10.14
N GLU A 112 -2.45 -16.67 -9.97
CA GLU A 112 -2.03 -17.41 -8.79
C GLU A 112 -1.87 -16.53 -7.55
N TRP A 113 -2.39 -17.04 -6.45
CA TRP A 113 -2.26 -16.53 -5.10
C TRP A 113 -1.58 -17.59 -4.24
N LYS A 114 -0.42 -17.24 -3.71
CA LYS A 114 0.37 -18.10 -2.82
C LYS A 114 -0.03 -17.80 -1.38
N TYR A 115 -0.23 -18.85 -0.58
CA TYR A 115 -0.59 -18.79 0.83
C TYR A 115 0.46 -19.48 1.67
N PHE A 116 0.80 -18.88 2.81
CA PHE A 116 1.89 -19.35 3.65
C PHE A 116 1.43 -19.50 5.10
N ASP A 117 2.07 -20.41 5.85
CA ASP A 117 1.88 -20.54 7.29
C ASP A 117 2.56 -19.40 8.06
N GLU A 118 2.43 -19.40 9.39
CA GLU A 118 3.04 -18.37 10.24
C GLU A 118 4.57 -18.39 10.23
N ASN A 119 5.18 -19.54 9.88
CA ASN A 119 6.63 -19.71 9.75
C ASN A 119 7.15 -19.27 8.36
N GLY A 120 6.25 -18.94 7.43
CA GLY A 120 6.57 -18.52 6.07
C GLY A 120 6.68 -19.65 5.05
N ASN A 121 6.29 -20.88 5.40
CA ASN A 121 6.28 -22.00 4.47
C ASN A 121 5.06 -21.91 3.55
N LEU A 122 5.25 -22.17 2.25
CA LEU A 122 4.16 -22.19 1.27
C LEU A 122 3.25 -23.39 1.54
N ILE A 123 1.97 -23.16 1.84
CA ILE A 123 0.99 -24.21 2.16
C ILE A 123 0.02 -24.48 1.01
N SER A 124 -0.28 -23.46 0.19
CA SER A 124 -1.08 -23.67 -1.01
C SER A 124 -0.89 -22.57 -2.05
N THR A 125 -1.24 -22.89 -3.30
CA THR A 125 -1.41 -21.94 -4.37
C THR A 125 -2.84 -22.04 -4.90
N ARG A 126 -3.58 -20.94 -4.89
CA ARG A 126 -4.94 -20.84 -5.43
C ARG A 126 -4.93 -20.04 -6.72
N LYS A 127 -5.72 -20.46 -7.71
CA LYS A 127 -5.90 -19.73 -8.97
C LYS A 127 -7.24 -19.02 -8.96
N TYR A 128 -7.23 -17.75 -9.34
CA TYR A 128 -8.42 -16.92 -9.45
C TYR A 128 -8.58 -16.32 -10.84
N GLU A 129 -9.83 -16.14 -11.28
CA GLU A 129 -10.18 -15.41 -12.49
C GLU A 129 -11.35 -14.47 -12.20
N ASN A 130 -11.16 -13.17 -12.42
CA ASN A 130 -12.17 -12.15 -12.11
C ASN A 130 -12.75 -12.26 -10.69
N GLY A 131 -11.94 -12.69 -9.72
CA GLY A 131 -12.34 -12.86 -8.33
C GLY A 131 -12.91 -14.25 -8.02
N GLU A 132 -13.26 -15.03 -9.04
CA GLU A 132 -13.76 -16.38 -8.87
C GLU A 132 -12.62 -17.35 -8.59
N PHE A 133 -12.85 -18.25 -7.65
CA PHE A 133 -11.93 -19.34 -7.33
C PHE A 133 -12.00 -20.42 -8.40
N ILE A 134 -10.85 -20.76 -8.99
CA ILE A 134 -10.76 -21.75 -10.08
C ILE A 134 -10.19 -23.08 -9.58
N SER A 135 -9.10 -23.04 -8.82
CA SER A 135 -8.46 -24.25 -8.31
C SER A 135 -7.53 -23.96 -7.13
N GLU A 136 -7.20 -25.00 -6.36
CA GLU A 136 -6.18 -24.96 -5.30
C GLU A 136 -5.24 -26.15 -5.43
N GLN A 137 -3.95 -25.87 -5.34
CA GLN A 137 -2.92 -26.88 -5.13
C GLN A 137 -2.37 -26.72 -3.72
N LYS A 138 -2.59 -27.70 -2.86
CA LYS A 138 -2.01 -27.77 -1.52
C LYS A 138 -0.62 -28.41 -1.59
N ILE A 139 0.32 -27.87 -0.82
CA ILE A 139 1.64 -28.49 -0.65
C ILE A 139 1.50 -29.49 0.50
N LYS A 140 1.82 -30.75 0.20
CA LYS A 140 1.87 -31.84 1.18
C LYS A 140 3.21 -31.84 1.88
#